data_AF-A0A7S1GJ18-F1
#
_entry.id   AF-A0A7S1GJ18-F1
#
_cell.length_a   1.000
_cell.length_b   1.000
_cell.length_c   1.000
_cell.angle_alpha   90.00
_cell.angle_beta   90.00
_cell.angle_gamma   90.00
#
_symmetry.space_group_name_H-M   'P 1'
#
loop_
_entity.id
_entity.type
_entity.pdbx_description
1 polymer ?
#
loop_
_entity_poly.entity_id
_entity_poly.type
_entity_poly.pdbx_seq_one_letter_code
_entity_poly.pdbx_strand_id
1 'polypeptide(L)'
;VGRSGWHLDGTFQFRPFRYQTMYFEQAVVGGTTLFMPLCEFYEAQSQETRQRWDKLWMITERREAPVHPLVCLHPYRKDTTMVFHCGRPFCKGWLVIEPEENGNQTILPSEGIQDEISKALDVCFPSIGLEMEWKRGDFMINDNLSLAHYASDGTQADPTHHGLRILHRTTIVGGPETVPRKVDGRSSFKSL
;
A
#
# COMPACT_ATOMS: atom_id res chain seq x y z
N VAL A 1 -3.70 -4.99 14.92
CA VAL A 1 -3.33 -4.57 13.54
C VAL A 1 -4.50 -4.87 12.63
N GLY A 2 -4.81 -4.01 11.65
CA GLY A 2 -6.00 -4.13 10.83
C GLY A 2 -5.97 -5.28 9.82
N ARG A 3 -7.12 -5.94 9.70
CA ARG A 3 -7.59 -6.92 8.70
C ARG A 3 -7.56 -6.55 7.22
N SER A 4 -7.49 -5.24 6.98
CA SER A 4 -8.48 -4.64 6.08
C SER A 4 -8.21 -4.85 4.60
N GLY A 5 -7.01 -5.23 4.21
CA GLY A 5 -6.59 -5.32 2.80
C GLY A 5 -5.09 -5.06 2.66
N TRP A 6 -4.53 -5.36 1.49
CA TRP A 6 -3.16 -4.98 1.15
C TRP A 6 -3.03 -3.46 1.13
N HIS A 7 -1.99 -2.90 1.75
CA HIS A 7 -1.85 -1.46 1.86
C HIS A 7 -0.41 -1.03 2.13
N LEU A 8 -0.16 0.25 1.91
CA LEU A 8 0.92 0.99 2.56
C LEU A 8 0.30 1.91 3.62
N ASP A 9 1.04 2.23 4.67
CA ASP A 9 0.52 3.08 5.73
C ASP A 9 0.63 4.58 5.43
N GLY A 10 -0.33 5.35 5.94
CA GLY A 10 -0.32 6.82 5.84
C GLY A 10 -0.88 7.36 4.52
N THR A 11 -1.54 6.53 3.71
CA THR A 11 -2.17 6.94 2.45
C THR A 11 -3.27 8.01 2.59
N PHE A 12 -3.75 8.27 3.81
CA PHE A 12 -4.65 9.38 4.10
C PHE A 12 -3.94 10.74 4.25
N GLN A 13 -2.61 10.78 4.10
CA GLN A 13 -1.80 11.99 4.16
C GLN A 13 -1.13 12.26 2.82
N PHE A 14 -0.90 13.53 2.47
CA PHE A 14 -0.14 13.91 1.26
C PHE A 14 1.24 13.26 1.17
N ARG A 15 1.81 12.93 2.33
CA ARG A 15 3.10 12.29 2.50
C ARG A 15 2.84 10.98 3.25
N PRO A 16 2.60 9.87 2.55
CA PRO A 16 2.60 8.55 3.18
C PRO A 16 3.87 8.36 4.02
N PHE A 17 3.79 7.53 5.06
CA PHE A 17 4.93 7.36 5.94
C PHE A 17 6.12 6.81 5.15
N ARG A 18 7.32 7.32 5.45
CA ARG A 18 8.52 6.92 4.70
C ARG A 18 9.02 5.56 5.15
N TYR A 19 9.08 5.36 6.46
CA TYR A 19 9.54 4.13 7.07
C TYR A 19 8.60 3.74 8.21
N GLN A 20 8.62 2.46 8.56
CA GLN A 20 8.06 2.00 9.81
C GLN A 20 9.04 1.09 10.52
N THR A 21 9.01 1.16 11.84
CA THR A 21 9.66 0.19 12.70
C THR A 21 8.63 -0.75 13.30
N MET A 22 8.99 -2.01 13.47
CA MET A 22 8.16 -3.03 14.09
C MET A 22 9.00 -3.80 15.10
N TYR A 23 8.68 -3.69 16.38
CA TYR A 23 9.31 -4.46 17.46
C TYR A 23 8.30 -5.43 18.08
N PHE A 24 8.64 -6.72 18.07
CA PHE A 24 7.77 -7.78 18.57
C PHE A 24 8.12 -8.17 20.00
N GLU A 25 7.47 -7.51 20.97
CA GLU A 25 7.58 -7.89 22.38
C GLU A 25 6.96 -9.28 22.62
N GLN A 26 5.90 -9.61 21.88
CA GLN A 26 5.31 -10.94 21.89
C GLN A 26 4.77 -11.31 20.51
N ALA A 27 5.24 -12.43 19.98
CA ALA A 27 4.77 -13.02 18.73
C ALA A 27 3.88 -14.24 19.01
N VAL A 28 3.04 -14.60 18.05
CA VAL A 28 2.14 -15.77 18.10
C VAL A 28 2.29 -16.59 16.83
N VAL A 29 2.07 -17.90 16.92
CA VAL A 29 2.13 -18.81 15.77
C VAL A 29 1.10 -18.37 14.73
N GLY A 30 1.52 -18.29 13.46
CA GLY A 30 0.69 -17.80 12.36
C GLY A 30 0.39 -16.29 12.41
N GLY A 31 0.94 -15.53 13.37
CA GLY A 31 0.80 -14.07 13.49
C GLY A 31 1.73 -13.29 12.55
N THR A 32 1.90 -13.79 11.32
CA THR A 32 2.88 -13.33 10.33
C THR A 32 2.53 -11.97 9.73
N THR A 33 3.47 -11.40 8.98
CA THR A 33 3.24 -10.24 8.14
C THR A 33 3.71 -10.54 6.74
N LEU A 34 2.79 -10.38 5.78
CA LEU A 34 3.04 -10.56 4.37
C LEU A 34 3.52 -9.23 3.80
N PHE A 35 4.57 -9.26 2.99
CA PHE A 35 5.14 -8.10 2.31
C PHE A 35 5.20 -8.37 0.81
N MET A 36 4.81 -7.38 0.02
CA MET A 36 4.91 -7.39 -1.44
C MET A 36 5.86 -6.29 -1.90
N PRO A 37 6.94 -6.60 -2.63
CA PRO A 37 7.79 -5.61 -3.27
C PRO A 37 7.08 -5.00 -4.49
N LEU A 38 6.80 -3.69 -4.43
CA LEU A 38 5.86 -3.03 -5.35
C LEU A 38 6.43 -2.76 -6.74
N CYS A 39 7.74 -2.63 -6.89
CA CYS A 39 8.37 -2.46 -8.21
C CYS A 39 8.23 -3.76 -9.01
N GLU A 40 8.65 -4.86 -8.40
CA GLU A 40 8.61 -6.21 -8.94
C GLU A 40 7.17 -6.66 -9.19
N PHE A 41 6.26 -6.34 -8.28
CA PHE A 41 4.83 -6.58 -8.46
C PHE A 41 4.28 -5.88 -9.69
N TYR A 42 4.59 -4.59 -9.87
CA TYR A 42 4.17 -3.83 -11.05
C TYR A 42 4.78 -4.41 -12.33
N GLU A 43 6.09 -4.72 -12.33
CA GLU A 43 6.81 -5.27 -13.48
C GLU A 43 6.32 -6.67 -13.91
N ALA A 44 5.82 -7.46 -12.96
CA ALA A 44 5.23 -8.77 -13.24
C ALA A 44 3.88 -8.68 -13.98
N GLN A 45 3.25 -7.50 -14.04
CA GLN A 45 1.95 -7.34 -14.71
C GLN A 45 2.08 -7.23 -16.23
N SER A 46 1.00 -7.60 -16.91
CA SER A 46 0.89 -7.41 -18.36
C SER A 46 1.06 -5.94 -18.76
N GLN A 47 1.50 -5.70 -19.99
CA GLN A 47 1.63 -4.33 -20.52
C GLN A 47 0.30 -3.57 -20.49
N GLU A 48 -0.81 -4.25 -20.81
CA GLU A 48 -2.15 -3.68 -20.77
C GLU A 48 -2.56 -3.25 -19.35
N THR A 49 -2.32 -4.12 -18.36
CA THR A 49 -2.56 -3.82 -16.95
C THR A 49 -1.76 -2.61 -16.50
N ARG A 50 -0.45 -2.59 -16.82
CA ARG A 50 0.44 -1.47 -16.46
C ARG A 50 -0.02 -0.15 -17.08
N GLN A 51 -0.33 -0.14 -18.37
CA GLN A 51 -0.84 1.06 -19.07
C GLN A 51 -2.14 1.58 -18.47
N ARG A 52 -3.04 0.69 -18.03
CA ARG A 52 -4.28 1.10 -17.35
C ARG A 52 -3.99 1.64 -15.95
N TRP A 53 -3.17 0.95 -15.17
CA TRP A 53 -2.80 1.38 -13.81
C TRP A 53 -2.06 2.71 -13.78
N ASP A 54 -1.28 3.00 -14.82
CA ASP A 54 -0.61 4.29 -14.97
C ASP A 54 -1.59 5.47 -15.08
N LYS A 55 -2.87 5.23 -15.39
CA LYS A 55 -3.90 6.28 -15.45
C LYS A 55 -4.69 6.42 -14.15
N LEU A 56 -4.54 5.48 -13.22
CA LEU A 56 -5.35 5.41 -12.01
C LEU A 56 -4.78 6.29 -10.90
N TRP A 57 -5.71 6.89 -10.16
CA TRP A 57 -5.45 7.67 -8.96
C TRP A 57 -6.43 7.26 -7.87
N MET A 58 -5.92 6.89 -6.70
CA MET A 58 -6.72 6.50 -5.55
C MET A 58 -7.32 7.72 -4.86
N ILE A 59 -8.64 7.73 -4.69
CA ILE A 59 -9.36 8.68 -3.84
C ILE A 59 -9.49 8.08 -2.44
N THR A 60 -9.02 8.80 -1.43
CA THR A 60 -9.04 8.35 -0.04
C THR A 60 -10.33 8.76 0.67
N GLU A 61 -10.82 7.97 1.62
CA GLU A 61 -12.16 8.14 2.24
C GLU A 61 -12.23 9.23 3.33
N ARG A 62 -11.16 9.96 3.61
CA ARG A 62 -11.18 11.03 4.62
C ARG A 62 -11.48 12.40 3.99
N ARG A 63 -12.25 13.24 4.69
CA ARG A 63 -12.48 14.64 4.29
C ARG A 63 -11.12 15.36 4.17
N GLU A 64 -10.91 16.08 3.07
CA GLU A 64 -9.66 16.79 2.73
C GLU A 64 -8.43 15.89 2.47
N ALA A 65 -8.63 14.58 2.37
CA ALA A 65 -7.54 13.67 2.10
C ALA A 65 -7.10 13.73 0.63
N PRO A 66 -5.82 13.41 0.36
CA PRO A 66 -5.27 13.51 -0.98
C PRO A 66 -5.85 12.45 -1.92
N VAL A 67 -5.81 12.80 -3.20
CA VAL A 67 -5.84 11.86 -4.31
C VAL A 67 -4.40 11.50 -4.66
N HIS A 68 -4.08 10.22 -4.66
CA HIS A 68 -2.73 9.71 -4.93
C HIS A 68 -2.67 8.99 -6.28
N PRO A 69 -1.60 9.13 -7.08
CA PRO A 69 -1.42 8.27 -8.24
C PRO A 69 -1.22 6.82 -7.78
N LEU A 70 -1.86 5.86 -8.45
CA LEU A 70 -1.64 4.43 -8.17
C LEU A 70 -0.19 4.04 -8.43
N VAL A 71 0.36 4.48 -9.57
CA VAL A 71 1.74 4.21 -9.99
C VAL A 71 2.54 5.50 -9.97
N CYS A 72 3.68 5.48 -9.27
CA CYS A 72 4.53 6.64 -9.03
C CYS A 72 6.02 6.23 -8.92
N LEU A 73 6.90 7.22 -8.81
CA LEU A 73 8.33 6.98 -8.61
C LEU A 73 8.67 6.95 -7.12
N HIS A 74 9.50 6.00 -6.71
CA HIS A 74 10.09 6.00 -5.39
C HIS A 74 10.98 7.25 -5.23
N PRO A 75 10.80 8.07 -4.18
CA PRO A 75 11.43 9.39 -4.10
C PRO A 75 12.96 9.34 -4.01
N TYR A 76 13.54 8.22 -3.58
CA TYR A 76 14.99 8.06 -3.42
C TYR A 76 15.62 7.15 -4.48
N ARG A 77 14.96 6.05 -4.83
CA ARG A 77 15.46 5.06 -5.78
C ARG A 77 15.16 5.43 -7.24
N LYS A 78 14.13 6.26 -7.46
CA LYS A 78 13.66 6.73 -8.77
C LYS A 78 13.13 5.64 -9.70
N ASP A 79 12.96 4.43 -9.19
CA ASP A 79 12.24 3.34 -9.84
C ASP A 79 10.75 3.40 -9.51
N THR A 80 9.98 2.47 -10.07
CA THR A 80 8.54 2.42 -9.91
C THR A 80 8.16 1.93 -8.51
N THR A 81 7.10 2.53 -7.96
CA THR A 81 6.37 2.01 -6.81
C THR A 81 4.88 2.33 -6.96
N MET A 82 4.08 1.82 -6.03
CA MET A 82 2.63 1.99 -6.05
C MET A 82 2.09 2.59 -4.76
N VAL A 83 0.98 3.33 -4.83
CA VAL A 83 0.30 3.89 -3.66
C VAL A 83 -1.17 3.50 -3.68
N PHE A 84 -1.58 2.66 -2.73
CA PHE A 84 -2.97 2.20 -2.60
C PHE A 84 -3.32 1.73 -1.18
N HIS A 85 -4.60 1.53 -0.95
CA HIS A 85 -5.11 0.78 0.20
C HIS A 85 -6.32 -0.04 -0.25
N CYS A 86 -6.17 -1.36 -0.34
CA CYS A 86 -7.22 -2.30 -0.79
C CYS A 86 -8.18 -2.69 0.32
N GLY A 87 -8.37 -1.81 1.32
CA GLY A 87 -9.18 -2.13 2.47
C GLY A 87 -10.25 -1.10 2.74
N ARG A 88 -11.43 -1.58 3.12
CA ARG A 88 -12.53 -0.72 3.52
C ARG A 88 -12.26 -0.16 4.94
N PRO A 89 -12.64 1.09 5.23
CA PRO A 89 -13.26 2.06 4.32
C PRO A 89 -12.23 2.94 3.57
N PHE A 90 -10.92 2.66 3.61
CA PHE A 90 -9.86 3.64 3.30
C PHE A 90 -9.82 4.20 1.87
N CYS A 91 -10.32 3.45 0.88
CA CYS A 91 -10.43 3.90 -0.50
C CYS A 91 -11.89 4.19 -0.87
N LYS A 92 -12.17 5.43 -1.25
CA LYS A 92 -13.49 5.89 -1.69
C LYS A 92 -13.80 5.50 -3.13
N GLY A 93 -12.77 5.51 -3.98
CA GLY A 93 -12.91 5.29 -5.42
C GLY A 93 -11.60 5.59 -6.14
N TRP A 94 -11.68 5.60 -7.46
CA TRP A 94 -10.52 5.83 -8.32
C TRP A 94 -10.83 6.86 -9.38
N LEU A 95 -9.91 7.79 -9.61
CA LEU A 95 -9.94 8.67 -10.76
C LEU A 95 -9.10 8.06 -11.88
N VAL A 96 -9.66 8.01 -13.08
CA VAL A 96 -8.92 7.80 -14.32
C VAL A 96 -8.61 9.16 -14.88
N ILE A 97 -7.33 9.49 -15.02
CA ILE A 97 -6.89 10.76 -15.62
C ILE A 97 -6.00 10.45 -16.81
N GLU A 98 -6.50 10.76 -18.01
CA GLU A 98 -5.73 10.62 -19.24
C GLU A 98 -4.49 11.54 -19.21
N PRO A 99 -3.39 11.20 -19.92
CA PRO A 99 -2.15 11.99 -19.90
C PRO A 99 -2.24 13.35 -20.59
N GLU A 100 -3.29 13.64 -21.36
CA GLU A 100 -3.43 14.87 -22.15
C GLU A 100 -3.82 16.08 -21.28
N GLU A 101 -3.45 17.31 -21.70
CA GLU A 101 -3.59 18.55 -20.91
C GLU A 101 -5.04 18.89 -20.49
N ASN A 102 -6.05 18.29 -21.14
CA ASN A 102 -7.47 18.38 -20.79
C ASN A 102 -8.13 16.99 -20.63
N GLY A 103 -7.36 15.99 -20.21
CA GLY A 103 -7.80 14.60 -20.14
C GLY A 103 -9.13 14.44 -19.39
N ASN A 104 -10.08 13.75 -20.01
CA ASN A 104 -11.35 13.40 -19.39
C ASN A 104 -11.10 12.68 -18.06
N GLN A 105 -11.79 13.12 -17.01
CA GLN A 105 -11.74 12.49 -15.70
C GLN A 105 -12.95 11.59 -15.51
N THR A 106 -12.71 10.33 -15.21
CA THR A 106 -13.78 9.38 -14.87
C THR A 106 -13.58 8.87 -13.46
N ILE A 107 -14.63 8.88 -12.65
CA ILE A 107 -14.62 8.27 -11.31
C ILE A 107 -15.11 6.83 -11.44
N LEU A 108 -14.34 5.91 -10.91
CA LEU A 108 -14.68 4.49 -10.77
C LEU A 108 -14.95 4.17 -9.29
N PRO A 109 -15.86 3.21 -9.00
CA PRO A 109 -16.06 2.72 -7.64
C PRO A 109 -14.80 2.03 -7.11
N SER A 110 -14.64 2.00 -5.78
CA SER A 110 -13.46 1.41 -5.14
C SER A 110 -13.34 -0.09 -5.37
N GLU A 111 -14.45 -0.80 -5.25
CA GLU A 111 -14.52 -2.27 -5.16
C GLU A 111 -13.87 -2.98 -6.34
N GLY A 112 -14.21 -2.59 -7.58
CA GLY A 112 -13.70 -3.28 -8.78
C GLY A 112 -12.17 -3.22 -8.92
N ILE A 113 -11.56 -2.06 -8.64
CA ILE A 113 -10.11 -1.88 -8.74
C ILE A 113 -9.39 -2.47 -7.53
N GLN A 114 -9.96 -2.37 -6.32
CA GLN A 114 -9.37 -2.98 -5.12
C GLN A 114 -9.33 -4.51 -5.23
N ASP A 115 -10.40 -5.13 -5.72
CA ASP A 115 -10.47 -6.57 -5.94
C ASP A 115 -9.47 -7.02 -7.01
N GLU A 116 -9.32 -6.23 -8.06
CA GLU A 116 -8.37 -6.50 -9.13
C GLU A 116 -6.92 -6.44 -8.64
N ILE A 117 -6.53 -5.37 -7.92
CA ILE A 117 -5.19 -5.26 -7.33
C ILE A 117 -4.96 -6.39 -6.33
N SER A 118 -5.94 -6.69 -5.47
CA SER A 118 -5.80 -7.76 -4.47
C SER A 118 -5.61 -9.14 -5.12
N LYS A 119 -6.40 -9.47 -6.15
CA LYS A 119 -6.23 -10.71 -6.91
C LYS A 119 -4.87 -10.80 -7.59
N ALA A 120 -4.41 -9.70 -8.19
CA ALA A 120 -3.08 -9.66 -8.80
C ALA A 120 -1.98 -9.88 -7.76
N LEU A 121 -2.10 -9.26 -6.58
CA LEU A 121 -1.18 -9.47 -5.46
C LEU A 121 -1.17 -10.94 -5.02
N ASP A 122 -2.33 -11.55 -4.84
CA ASP A 122 -2.45 -12.95 -4.42
C ASP A 122 -1.85 -13.92 -5.45
N VAL A 123 -1.98 -13.61 -6.75
CA VAL A 123 -1.36 -14.38 -7.84
C VAL A 123 0.17 -14.24 -7.83
N CYS A 124 0.70 -13.03 -7.57
CA CYS A 124 2.14 -12.77 -7.55
C CYS A 124 2.81 -13.20 -6.23
N PHE A 125 2.07 -13.26 -5.12
CA PHE A 125 2.64 -13.45 -3.79
C PHE A 125 3.51 -14.72 -3.68
N PRO A 126 3.11 -15.89 -4.22
CA PRO A 126 3.93 -17.09 -4.11
C PRO A 126 5.30 -17.01 -4.80
N SER A 127 5.50 -16.11 -5.77
CA SER A 127 6.75 -16.00 -6.53
C SER A 127 7.69 -14.92 -6.02
N ILE A 128 7.15 -13.78 -5.56
CA ILE A 128 7.95 -12.60 -5.18
C ILE A 128 7.62 -12.03 -3.79
N GLY A 129 6.57 -12.54 -3.14
CA GLY A 129 6.16 -12.11 -1.81
C GLY A 129 7.08 -12.64 -0.71
N LEU A 130 7.08 -11.94 0.43
CA LEU A 130 7.75 -12.37 1.65
C LEU A 130 6.73 -12.55 2.76
N GLU A 131 6.65 -13.76 3.31
CA GLU A 131 5.95 -14.00 4.58
C GLU A 131 6.96 -13.98 5.73
N MET A 132 6.81 -12.99 6.62
CA MET A 132 7.67 -12.85 7.79
C MET A 132 7.03 -13.50 9.02
N GLU A 133 7.65 -14.58 9.49
CA GLU A 133 7.38 -15.18 10.79
C GLU A 133 8.16 -14.48 11.89
N TRP A 134 7.45 -14.02 12.90
CA TRP A 134 8.02 -13.22 13.99
C TRP A 134 8.36 -14.06 15.21
N LYS A 135 9.46 -13.72 15.86
CA LYS A 135 9.85 -14.17 17.19
C LYS A 135 9.90 -13.00 18.16
N ARG A 136 9.82 -13.33 19.45
CA ARG A 136 10.01 -12.33 20.50
C ARG A 136 11.39 -11.70 20.36
N GLY A 137 11.44 -10.37 20.41
CA GLY A 137 12.65 -9.58 20.28
C GLY A 137 12.97 -9.18 18.84
N ASP A 138 12.26 -9.70 17.84
CA ASP A 138 12.50 -9.31 16.45
C ASP A 138 12.19 -7.82 16.25
N PHE A 139 13.06 -7.18 15.47
CA PHE A 139 12.95 -5.78 15.10
C PHE A 139 13.12 -5.63 13.59
N MET A 140 12.18 -4.94 12.95
CA MET A 140 12.23 -4.62 11.52
C MET A 140 12.17 -3.12 11.32
N ILE A 141 12.93 -2.64 10.34
CA ILE A 141 12.70 -1.35 9.68
C ILE A 141 12.26 -1.68 8.25
N ASN A 142 11.11 -1.16 7.83
CA ASN A 142 10.61 -1.33 6.47
C ASN A 142 10.56 0.00 5.73
N ASP A 143 10.83 -0.04 4.42
CA ASP A 143 10.54 1.04 3.49
C ASP A 143 9.05 0.97 3.09
N ASN A 144 8.25 1.83 3.72
CA ASN A 144 6.80 1.85 3.53
C ASN A 144 6.41 2.46 2.18
N LEU A 145 7.35 3.03 1.43
CA LEU A 145 7.09 3.57 0.09
C LEU A 145 7.39 2.56 -1.01
N SER A 146 7.95 1.39 -0.68
CA SER A 146 8.26 0.32 -1.65
C SER A 146 7.58 -1.02 -1.36
N LEU A 147 6.98 -1.17 -0.18
CA LEU A 147 6.32 -2.40 0.25
C LEU A 147 4.85 -2.15 0.54
N ALA A 148 3.98 -2.99 -0.03
CA ALA A 148 2.66 -3.20 0.55
C ALA A 148 2.73 -4.33 1.57
N HIS A 149 1.91 -4.25 2.61
CA HIS A 149 1.84 -5.29 3.63
C HIS A 149 0.41 -5.72 3.95
N TYR A 150 0.31 -6.94 4.46
CA TYR A 150 -0.92 -7.56 4.90
C TYR A 150 -0.66 -8.37 6.18
N ALA A 151 -1.53 -8.23 7.18
CA ALA A 151 -1.46 -9.03 8.40
C ALA A 151 -2.20 -10.34 8.17
N SER A 152 -1.58 -11.49 8.43
CA SER A 152 -2.19 -12.81 8.20
C SER A 152 -3.29 -13.15 9.21
N ASP A 153 -4.02 -14.24 8.96
CA ASP A 153 -5.15 -14.68 9.79
C ASP A 153 -4.82 -14.82 11.27
N GLY A 154 -3.66 -15.41 11.58
CA GLY A 154 -3.23 -15.64 12.96
C GLY A 154 -2.98 -14.37 13.76
N THR A 155 -2.90 -13.20 13.12
CA THR A 155 -2.81 -11.92 13.84
C THR A 155 -4.09 -11.53 14.60
N GLN A 156 -5.23 -12.18 14.28
CA GLN A 156 -6.51 -12.01 14.96
C GLN A 156 -6.94 -13.28 15.73
N ALA A 157 -6.01 -14.22 15.95
CA ALA A 157 -6.31 -15.44 16.68
C ALA A 157 -6.76 -15.15 18.12
N ASP A 158 -7.60 -16.03 18.67
CA ASP A 158 -8.11 -15.90 20.04
C ASP A 158 -6.94 -15.92 21.04
N PRO A 159 -6.76 -14.84 21.85
CA PRO A 159 -5.67 -14.78 22.81
C PRO A 159 -5.70 -15.87 23.88
N THR A 160 -6.86 -16.47 24.17
CA THR A 160 -7.00 -17.55 25.15
C THR A 160 -6.33 -18.84 24.69
N HIS A 161 -6.25 -19.07 23.38
CA HIS A 161 -5.66 -20.26 22.78
C HIS A 161 -4.27 -20.02 22.21
N HIS A 162 -4.00 -18.81 21.73
CA HIS A 162 -2.78 -18.48 20.98
C HIS A 162 -1.84 -17.49 21.69
N GLY A 163 -2.26 -16.95 22.84
CA GLY A 163 -1.54 -15.90 23.55
C GLY A 163 -1.72 -14.52 22.94
N LEU A 164 -1.16 -13.50 23.59
CA LEU A 164 -1.24 -12.11 23.10
C LEU A 164 -0.16 -11.84 22.05
N ARG A 165 -0.52 -11.15 20.98
CA ARG A 165 0.43 -10.59 20.01
C ARG A 165 0.66 -9.12 20.32
N ILE A 166 1.87 -8.77 20.73
CA ILE A 166 2.25 -7.41 21.14
C ILE A 166 3.34 -6.88 20.21
N LEU A 167 3.00 -5.82 19.48
CA LEU A 167 3.86 -5.14 18.52
C LEU A 167 3.93 -3.65 18.87
N HIS A 168 5.13 -3.14 19.04
CA HIS A 168 5.38 -1.70 19.09
C HIS A 168 5.76 -1.21 17.69
N ARG A 169 5.06 -0.17 17.21
CA ARG A 169 5.29 0.40 15.88
C ARG A 169 5.54 1.89 15.97
N THR A 170 6.61 2.35 15.32
CA THR A 170 6.84 3.78 15.07
C THR A 170 6.81 4.04 13.57
N THR A 171 6.10 5.06 13.14
CA THR A 171 6.07 5.49 11.74
C THR A 171 6.83 6.79 11.58
N ILE A 172 7.70 6.86 10.58
CA ILE A 172 8.51 8.02 10.29
C ILE A 172 7.82 8.84 9.20
N VAL A 173 7.54 10.10 9.49
CA VAL A 173 6.90 11.03 8.54
C VAL A 173 7.78 11.24 7.31
N GLY A 174 7.16 11.34 6.14
CA GLY A 174 7.85 11.69 4.91
C GLY A 174 8.09 13.21 4.78
N GLY A 175 9.14 13.59 4.05
CA GLY A 175 9.43 14.98 3.70
C GLY A 175 8.67 15.45 2.44
N PRO A 176 8.86 16.71 2.00
CA PRO A 176 8.27 17.22 0.76
C PRO A 176 8.53 16.34 -0.47
N GLU A 177 9.67 15.67 -0.51
CA GLU A 177 10.10 14.75 -1.57
C GLU A 177 9.27 13.47 -1.63
N THR A 178 8.60 13.06 -0.53
CA THR A 178 7.82 11.82 -0.49
C THR A 178 6.36 12.01 -0.90
N VAL A 179 5.98 13.19 -1.38
CA VAL A 179 4.66 13.36 -2.02
C VAL A 179 4.64 12.50 -3.29
N PRO A 180 3.73 11.51 -3.42
CA PRO A 180 3.73 10.60 -4.56
C PRO A 180 3.62 11.36 -5.88
N ARG A 181 4.53 11.05 -6.80
CA ARG A 181 4.70 11.72 -8.10
C ARG A 181 4.88 10.71 -9.22
N LYS A 182 4.13 10.87 -10.30
CA LYS A 182 4.23 10.08 -11.52
C LYS A 182 5.51 10.42 -12.30
N VAL A 183 5.86 9.56 -13.25
CA VAL A 183 6.99 9.80 -14.17
C VAL A 183 6.83 11.08 -15.01
N ASP A 184 5.58 11.46 -15.33
CA ASP A 184 5.23 12.69 -16.06
C ASP A 184 5.26 13.95 -15.19
N GLY A 185 5.65 13.84 -13.91
CA GLY A 185 5.78 14.96 -12.99
C GLY A 185 4.50 15.32 -12.24
N ARG A 186 3.32 14.80 -12.62
CA ARG A 186 2.06 15.03 -11.86
C ARG A 186 2.17 14.41 -10.47
N SER A 187 1.68 15.12 -9.47
CA SER A 187 1.75 14.69 -8.07
C SER A 187 0.37 14.62 -7.44
N SER A 188 0.32 13.99 -6.27
CA SER A 188 -0.88 13.94 -5.42
C SER A 188 -1.49 15.34 -5.23
N PHE A 189 -2.82 15.42 -5.21
CA PHE A 189 -3.58 16.67 -5.12
C PHE A 189 -4.78 16.54 -4.17
N LYS A 190 -5.43 17.64 -3.78
CA LYS A 190 -6.61 17.58 -2.89
C LYS A 190 -7.83 17.12 -3.69
N SER A 191 -8.62 16.20 -3.15
CA SER A 191 -9.98 15.99 -3.66
C SER A 191 -10.76 17.29 -3.55
N LEU A 192 -11.46 17.66 -4.62
CA LEU A 192 -12.51 18.68 -4.58
C LEU A 192 -13.64 18.24 -3.65
#